data_AF-A0A9W6QJU2-F1
#
_entry.id   AF-A0A9W6QJU2-F1
#
_cell.length_a   1.000
_cell.length_b   1.000
_cell.length_c   1.000
_cell.angle_alpha   90.00
_cell.angle_beta   90.00
_cell.angle_gamma   90.00
#
_symmetry.space_group_name_H-M   'P 1'
#
loop_
_entity.id
_entity.type
_entity.pdbx_description
1 polymer ?
#
loop_
_entity_poly.entity_id
_entity_poly.type
_entity_poly.pdbx_seq_one_letter_code
_entity_poly.pdbx_strand_id
1 'polypeptide(L)'
;MTTDRLESTLSRYPGVARARVDRAPDGRLTARVLPWSAQDSVHGLTEVSPTETRFLHDEIFLGETYLQGGIVLRANAVVFDVGANIGMFALFVAARCPSATVHAFEPVPEVFAKLRANVDRYGVTAHLHEIGLSARDERIRFNYYPEISIMSCRTDYAAFDNEKHLIKNYIDHQRVSGPQGREDHLAAVEAILAKEFEYDYRTCQLRRTSSLIAESGVPVIDLLKIDVQRAELDVLRGIDSTQWDLVQQVVMEVHDEDGLPTSGRVGVVRSLLEENGFDVTVSESEILTGAGRFAVQAIRPSYAADPRPVVAALGNAGELDGAAIMAWLKENSDELPDAVTVVSSL
;
A
#
# COMPACT_ATOMS: atom_id res chain seq x y z
N MET A 1 20.10 26.42 -12.55
CA MET A 1 18.75 26.85 -12.14
C MET A 1 17.66 26.45 -13.15
N THR A 2 17.95 26.04 -14.39
CA THR A 2 16.92 25.65 -15.39
C THR A 2 16.57 24.14 -15.37
N THR A 3 17.53 23.26 -15.11
CA THR A 3 17.36 21.80 -15.18
C THR A 3 16.43 21.26 -14.09
N ASP A 4 16.58 21.73 -12.85
CA ASP A 4 15.82 21.23 -11.69
C ASP A 4 14.31 21.48 -11.84
N ARG A 5 13.92 22.58 -12.50
CA ARG A 5 12.51 22.88 -12.78
C ARG A 5 11.93 21.90 -13.80
N LEU A 6 12.69 21.58 -14.85
CA LEU A 6 12.27 20.62 -15.87
C LEU A 6 12.23 19.19 -15.32
N GLU A 7 13.20 18.80 -14.48
CA GLU A 7 13.17 17.53 -13.73
C GLU A 7 11.94 17.45 -12.82
N SER A 8 11.61 18.54 -12.11
CA SER A 8 10.40 18.63 -11.28
C SER A 8 9.11 18.61 -12.08
N THR A 9 9.11 19.02 -13.35
CA THR A 9 7.94 18.91 -14.22
C THR A 9 7.82 17.49 -14.75
N LEU A 10 8.93 16.89 -15.21
CA LEU A 10 8.97 15.50 -15.68
C LEU A 10 8.53 14.49 -14.63
N SER A 11 8.86 14.71 -13.35
CA SER A 11 8.42 13.85 -12.24
C SER A 11 6.90 13.89 -11.98
N ARG A 12 6.16 14.78 -12.65
CA ARG A 12 4.69 14.83 -12.60
C ARG A 12 4.04 13.98 -13.70
N TYR A 13 4.82 13.52 -14.67
CA TYR A 13 4.30 12.65 -15.71
C TYR A 13 4.02 11.26 -15.11
N PRO A 14 2.80 10.71 -15.27
CA PRO A 14 2.45 9.36 -14.81
C PRO A 14 3.47 8.29 -15.20
N GLY A 15 3.99 7.55 -14.22
CA GLY A 15 4.93 6.43 -14.45
C GLY A 15 6.41 6.82 -14.49
N VAL A 16 6.76 8.11 -14.45
CA VAL A 16 8.15 8.57 -14.30
C VAL A 16 8.56 8.46 -12.83
N ALA A 17 9.46 7.53 -12.50
CA ALA A 17 10.01 7.37 -11.16
C ALA A 17 10.99 8.49 -10.82
N ARG A 18 11.90 8.75 -11.76
CA ARG A 18 12.96 9.75 -11.63
C ARG A 18 13.24 10.34 -13.00
N ALA A 19 13.64 11.60 -13.02
CA ALA A 19 14.07 12.29 -14.22
C ALA A 19 15.40 12.98 -13.96
N ARG A 20 16.26 13.00 -14.97
CA ARG A 20 17.49 13.77 -14.97
C ARG A 20 17.60 14.55 -16.28
N VAL A 21 17.92 15.83 -16.18
CA VAL A 21 18.08 16.72 -17.31
C VAL A 21 19.52 17.18 -17.36
N ASP A 22 20.22 16.77 -18.41
CA ASP A 22 21.59 17.19 -18.67
C ASP A 22 21.60 18.30 -19.73
N ARG A 23 22.45 19.31 -19.54
CA ARG A 23 22.71 20.37 -20.54
C ARG A 23 24.06 20.12 -21.20
N ALA A 24 24.05 19.93 -22.51
CA ALA A 24 25.26 19.77 -23.30
C ALA A 24 25.99 21.13 -23.47
N PRO A 25 27.30 21.13 -23.81
CA PRO A 25 28.08 22.35 -24.00
C PRO A 25 27.56 23.26 -25.12
N ASP A 26 26.83 22.71 -26.09
CA ASP A 26 26.18 23.45 -27.18
C ASP A 26 24.81 24.05 -26.78
N GLY A 27 24.42 23.89 -25.51
CA GLY A 27 23.19 24.44 -24.92
C GLY A 27 21.99 23.50 -24.98
N ARG A 28 22.07 22.38 -25.71
CA ARG A 28 20.99 21.39 -25.83
C ARG A 28 20.66 20.74 -24.50
N LEU A 29 19.39 20.45 -24.29
CA LEU A 29 18.85 19.77 -23.12
C LEU A 29 18.42 18.35 -23.49
N THR A 30 18.88 17.36 -22.74
CA THR A 30 18.41 15.98 -22.89
C THR A 30 17.86 15.50 -21.56
N ALA A 31 16.62 15.02 -21.59
CA ALA A 31 15.96 14.43 -20.45
C ALA A 31 16.07 12.90 -20.53
N ARG A 32 16.54 12.28 -19.46
CA ARG A 32 16.49 10.84 -19.25
C ARG A 32 15.45 10.58 -18.16
N VAL A 33 14.49 9.71 -18.46
CA VAL A 33 13.42 9.33 -17.54
C VAL A 33 13.53 7.86 -17.21
N LEU A 34 13.50 7.55 -15.93
CA LEU A 34 13.45 6.19 -15.41
C LEU A 34 11.98 5.84 -15.19
N PRO A 35 11.43 4.83 -15.89
CA PRO A 35 10.08 4.37 -15.64
C PRO A 35 10.01 3.70 -14.26
N TRP A 36 8.81 3.57 -13.74
CA TRP A 36 8.56 2.52 -12.76
C TRP A 36 8.84 1.17 -13.41
N SER A 37 9.50 0.27 -12.70
CA SER A 37 9.68 -1.09 -13.18
C SER A 37 8.78 -1.98 -12.33
N ALA A 38 7.73 -2.55 -12.96
CA ALA A 38 6.94 -3.63 -12.39
C ALA A 38 7.77 -4.92 -12.18
N GLN A 39 8.97 -4.95 -12.75
CA GLN A 39 10.00 -5.96 -12.60
C GLN A 39 11.15 -5.49 -11.70
N ASP A 40 10.95 -4.45 -10.88
CA ASP A 40 11.80 -4.21 -9.72
C ASP A 40 11.50 -5.31 -8.73
N SER A 41 11.89 -6.53 -9.12
CA SER A 41 11.99 -7.67 -8.27
C SER A 41 12.80 -7.20 -7.10
N VAL A 42 12.13 -7.13 -5.97
CA VAL A 42 12.70 -6.71 -4.71
C VAL A 42 13.64 -7.84 -4.28
N HIS A 43 14.80 -7.90 -4.93
CA HIS A 43 15.73 -9.01 -4.83
C HIS A 43 16.52 -8.91 -3.53
N GLY A 44 16.46 -9.99 -2.75
CA GLY A 44 17.09 -10.06 -1.44
C GLY A 44 16.33 -9.27 -0.38
N LEU A 45 15.00 -9.24 -0.49
CA LEU A 45 14.15 -8.97 0.66
C LEU A 45 14.52 -9.89 1.82
N THR A 46 14.38 -9.38 3.02
CA THR A 46 14.26 -10.21 4.21
C THR A 46 12.80 -10.63 4.30
N GLU A 47 12.55 -11.90 4.07
CA GLU A 47 11.20 -12.46 3.87
C GLU A 47 10.78 -13.30 5.08
N VAL A 48 9.47 -13.44 5.30
CA VAL A 48 8.91 -14.48 6.18
C VAL A 48 8.84 -15.78 5.39
N SER A 49 8.12 -15.74 4.26
CA SER A 49 7.96 -16.83 3.32
C SER A 49 8.11 -16.31 1.89
N PRO A 50 8.87 -16.98 1.00
CA PRO A 50 8.99 -16.57 -0.40
C PRO A 50 7.67 -16.61 -1.16
N THR A 51 6.82 -17.58 -0.83
CA THR A 51 5.48 -17.73 -1.43
C THR A 51 4.59 -16.54 -1.06
N GLU A 52 4.58 -16.16 0.22
CA GLU A 52 3.83 -15.00 0.74
C GLU A 52 4.35 -13.68 0.15
N THR A 53 5.67 -13.52 0.09
CA THR A 53 6.32 -12.33 -0.48
C THR A 53 5.94 -12.14 -1.94
N ARG A 54 5.94 -13.23 -2.72
CA ARG A 54 5.50 -13.19 -4.13
C ARG A 54 4.02 -12.84 -4.26
N PHE A 55 3.17 -13.39 -3.40
CA PHE A 55 1.75 -13.05 -3.39
C PHE A 55 1.53 -11.55 -3.13
N LEU A 56 2.16 -11.00 -2.09
CA LEU A 56 2.11 -9.58 -1.76
C LEU A 56 2.66 -8.71 -2.89
N HIS A 57 3.75 -9.14 -3.54
CA HIS A 57 4.29 -8.44 -4.70
C HIS A 57 3.25 -8.38 -5.83
N ASP A 58 2.67 -9.51 -6.19
CA ASP A 58 1.70 -9.57 -7.29
C ASP A 58 0.45 -8.74 -7.00
N GLU A 59 -0.04 -8.75 -5.75
CA GLU A 59 -1.21 -7.96 -5.34
C GLU A 59 -0.94 -6.45 -5.30
N ILE A 60 0.20 -6.05 -4.73
CA ILE A 60 0.51 -4.64 -4.46
C ILE A 60 1.14 -3.98 -5.67
N PHE A 61 2.14 -4.61 -6.30
CA PHE A 61 2.90 -3.99 -7.39
C PHE A 61 2.26 -4.20 -8.76
N LEU A 62 1.75 -5.41 -9.03
CA LEU A 62 1.13 -5.72 -10.33
C LEU A 62 -0.37 -5.43 -10.33
N GLY A 63 -1.07 -5.79 -9.25
CA GLY A 63 -2.51 -5.53 -9.09
C GLY A 63 -2.84 -4.10 -8.71
N GLU A 64 -1.85 -3.34 -8.22
CA GLU A 64 -1.99 -1.96 -7.75
C GLU A 64 -3.20 -1.79 -6.81
N THR A 65 -3.45 -2.80 -5.98
CA THR A 65 -4.71 -2.99 -5.25
C THR A 65 -5.05 -1.77 -4.37
N TYR A 66 -4.04 -1.14 -3.79
CA TYR A 66 -4.22 0.04 -2.94
C TYR A 66 -4.30 1.38 -3.70
N LEU A 67 -4.24 1.39 -5.04
CA LEU A 67 -4.51 2.57 -5.89
C LEU A 67 -5.87 2.47 -6.62
N GLN A 68 -6.64 1.40 -6.40
CA GLN A 68 -7.96 1.23 -6.98
C GLN A 68 -8.97 2.24 -6.41
N GLY A 69 -10.17 2.33 -6.99
CA GLY A 69 -11.24 3.19 -6.48
C GLY A 69 -10.95 4.69 -6.55
N GLY A 70 -10.00 5.12 -7.39
CA GLY A 70 -9.61 6.52 -7.56
C GLY A 70 -8.56 7.02 -6.57
N ILE A 71 -7.95 6.13 -5.78
CA ILE A 71 -6.87 6.49 -4.85
C ILE A 71 -5.63 6.95 -5.62
N VAL A 72 -5.05 8.07 -5.18
CA VAL A 72 -3.85 8.65 -5.81
C VAL A 72 -2.78 9.00 -4.78
N LEU A 73 -1.50 8.92 -5.15
CA LEU A 73 -0.40 9.53 -4.42
C LEU A 73 0.00 10.82 -5.10
N ARG A 74 -0.03 11.92 -4.34
CA ARG A 74 0.50 13.21 -4.77
C ARG A 74 1.97 13.36 -4.35
N ALA A 75 2.70 14.24 -5.01
CA ALA A 75 4.09 14.53 -4.62
C ALA A 75 4.17 14.94 -3.14
N ASN A 76 5.21 14.47 -2.44
CA ASN A 76 5.37 14.65 -0.99
C ASN A 76 4.20 14.11 -0.15
N ALA A 77 3.56 13.02 -0.59
CA ALA A 77 2.46 12.41 0.15
C ALA A 77 2.92 11.92 1.54
N VAL A 78 2.09 12.13 2.56
CA VAL A 78 2.22 11.47 3.87
C VAL A 78 1.32 10.25 3.89
N VAL A 79 1.92 9.06 4.01
CA VAL A 79 1.19 7.78 3.98
C VAL A 79 1.29 7.10 5.34
N PHE A 80 0.15 6.69 5.89
CA PHE A 80 0.10 5.81 7.06
C PHE A 80 -0.21 4.39 6.57
N ASP A 81 0.74 3.47 6.72
CA ASP A 81 0.63 2.05 6.38
C ASP A 81 0.38 1.26 7.67
N VAL A 82 -0.91 1.03 7.99
CA VAL A 82 -1.33 0.31 9.20
C VAL A 82 -1.47 -1.17 8.88
N GLY A 83 -0.63 -1.99 9.52
CA GLY A 83 -0.41 -3.39 9.13
C GLY A 83 0.60 -3.49 8.01
N ALA A 84 1.81 -2.96 8.25
CA ALA A 84 2.85 -2.83 7.24
C ALA A 84 3.50 -4.16 6.84
N ASN A 85 3.34 -5.23 7.64
CA ASN A 85 3.95 -6.54 7.42
C ASN A 85 5.47 -6.37 7.18
N ILE A 86 6.07 -7.02 6.18
CA ILE A 86 7.49 -6.91 5.81
C ILE A 86 7.81 -5.64 5.01
N GLY A 87 6.86 -4.71 4.87
CA GLY A 87 7.06 -3.40 4.23
C GLY A 87 6.83 -3.35 2.73
N MET A 88 6.13 -4.32 2.15
CA MET A 88 5.87 -4.34 0.70
C MET A 88 5.14 -3.09 0.21
N PHE A 89 4.15 -2.60 0.97
CA PHE A 89 3.44 -1.37 0.60
C PHE A 89 4.30 -0.12 0.79
N ALA A 90 5.11 -0.02 1.85
CA ALA A 90 6.08 1.06 2.00
C ALA A 90 7.08 1.13 0.84
N LEU A 91 7.57 -0.04 0.37
CA LEU A 91 8.45 -0.14 -0.79
C LEU A 91 7.72 0.26 -2.10
N PHE A 92 6.47 -0.17 -2.25
CA PHE A 92 5.62 0.27 -3.36
C PHE A 92 5.47 1.79 -3.37
N VAL A 93 5.08 2.39 -2.24
CA VAL A 93 4.95 3.85 -2.12
C VAL A 93 6.27 4.55 -2.44
N ALA A 94 7.40 4.04 -1.96
CA ALA A 94 8.72 4.62 -2.27
C ALA A 94 9.09 4.52 -3.75
N ALA A 95 8.71 3.43 -4.43
CA ALA A 95 8.92 3.26 -5.85
C ALA A 95 8.03 4.20 -6.68
N ARG A 96 6.77 4.40 -6.25
CA ARG A 96 5.77 5.17 -6.98
C ARG A 96 5.77 6.67 -6.66
N CYS A 97 6.16 7.03 -5.45
CA CYS A 97 6.25 8.39 -4.93
C CYS A 97 7.52 8.51 -4.07
N PRO A 98 8.72 8.65 -4.67
CA PRO A 98 9.97 8.72 -3.92
C PRO A 98 10.08 9.90 -2.94
N SER A 99 9.22 10.91 -3.12
CA SER A 99 9.11 12.07 -2.22
C SER A 99 8.16 11.86 -1.05
N ALA A 100 7.42 10.74 -1.02
CA ALA A 100 6.52 10.43 0.08
C ALA A 100 7.27 10.19 1.39
N THR A 101 6.58 10.47 2.49
CA THR A 101 6.98 10.05 3.84
C THR A 101 6.01 8.99 4.32
N VAL A 102 6.52 7.81 4.66
CA VAL A 102 5.69 6.67 5.11
C VAL A 102 5.80 6.51 6.62
N HIS A 103 4.68 6.41 7.32
CA HIS A 103 4.60 5.92 8.69
C HIS A 103 4.09 4.49 8.65
N ALA A 104 4.96 3.53 8.93
CA ALA A 104 4.65 2.10 8.83
C ALA A 104 4.48 1.49 10.22
N PHE A 105 3.35 0.83 10.47
CA PHE A 105 2.98 0.26 11.76
C PHE A 105 2.87 -1.26 11.65
N GLU A 106 3.73 -1.99 12.35
CA GLU A 106 3.71 -3.45 12.41
C GLU A 106 3.97 -3.92 13.86
N PRO A 107 2.98 -4.53 14.52
CA PRO A 107 3.09 -4.92 15.93
C PRO A 107 3.96 -6.16 16.19
N VAL A 108 4.14 -7.06 15.22
CA VAL A 108 4.82 -8.34 15.44
C VAL A 108 6.34 -8.15 15.32
N PRO A 109 7.13 -8.35 16.40
CA PRO A 109 8.55 -8.00 16.41
C PRO A 109 9.38 -8.66 15.30
N GLU A 110 9.13 -9.94 15.01
CA GLU A 110 9.84 -10.68 13.96
C GLU A 110 9.53 -10.16 12.56
N VAL A 111 8.28 -9.76 12.32
CA VAL A 111 7.84 -9.19 11.04
C VAL A 111 8.34 -7.74 10.92
N PHE A 112 8.26 -6.96 12.00
CA PHE A 112 8.82 -5.61 12.10
C PHE A 112 10.33 -5.58 11.85
N ALA A 113 11.08 -6.56 12.33
CA ALA A 113 12.51 -6.66 12.06
C ALA A 113 12.79 -6.81 10.55
N LYS A 114 11.92 -7.51 9.82
CA LYS A 114 12.01 -7.66 8.35
C LYS A 114 11.60 -6.38 7.62
N LEU A 115 10.52 -5.73 8.05
CA LEU A 115 10.13 -4.39 7.61
C LEU A 115 11.31 -3.42 7.68
N ARG A 116 11.96 -3.33 8.85
CA ARG A 116 13.13 -2.48 9.04
C ARG A 116 14.27 -2.84 8.10
N ALA A 117 14.63 -4.12 8.02
CA ALA A 117 15.70 -4.57 7.12
C ALA A 117 15.42 -4.23 5.64
N ASN A 118 14.17 -4.34 5.20
CA ASN A 118 13.75 -4.02 3.83
C ASN A 118 13.77 -2.51 3.58
N VAL A 119 13.17 -1.72 4.46
CA VAL A 119 13.18 -0.25 4.38
C VAL A 119 14.61 0.30 4.36
N ASP A 120 15.49 -0.20 5.24
CA ASP A 120 16.90 0.20 5.31
C ASP A 120 17.65 -0.16 4.03
N ARG A 121 17.45 -1.39 3.52
CA ARG A 121 18.12 -1.89 2.31
C ARG A 121 17.81 -1.05 1.07
N TYR A 122 16.56 -0.59 0.93
CA TYR A 122 16.11 0.18 -0.22
C TYR A 122 16.14 1.70 0.02
N GLY A 123 16.61 2.15 1.19
CA GLY A 123 16.74 3.56 1.51
C GLY A 123 15.40 4.31 1.50
N VAL A 124 14.31 3.64 1.92
CA VAL A 124 12.98 4.24 1.95
C VAL A 124 12.89 5.27 3.09
N THR A 125 12.39 6.47 2.78
CA THR A 125 12.10 7.50 3.78
C THR A 125 10.85 7.10 4.58
N ALA A 126 11.05 6.35 5.67
CA ALA A 126 9.95 5.89 6.51
C ALA A 126 10.22 6.06 8.02
N HIS A 127 9.15 6.34 8.76
CA HIS A 127 9.07 6.25 10.20
C HIS A 127 8.46 4.91 10.58
N LEU A 128 9.24 4.04 11.21
CA LEU A 128 8.84 2.68 11.55
C LEU A 128 8.39 2.59 13.00
N HIS A 129 7.22 1.99 13.24
CA HIS A 129 6.62 1.87 14.56
C HIS A 129 6.31 0.39 14.88
N GLU A 130 6.99 -0.17 15.88
CA GLU A 130 6.77 -1.55 16.36
C GLU A 130 5.53 -1.64 17.28
N ILE A 131 4.40 -1.20 16.73
CA ILE A 131 3.10 -1.11 17.40
C ILE A 131 1.99 -1.35 16.37
N GLY A 132 0.82 -1.78 16.84
CA GLY A 132 -0.42 -1.71 16.06
C GLY A 132 -1.25 -0.50 16.45
N LEU A 133 -2.15 -0.06 15.56
CA LEU A 133 -3.10 1.01 15.87
C LEU A 133 -4.46 0.42 16.26
N SER A 134 -5.18 1.11 17.15
CA SER A 134 -6.47 0.66 17.67
C SER A 134 -7.26 1.83 18.30
N ALA A 135 -8.38 1.53 18.94
CA ALA A 135 -9.24 2.50 19.60
C ALA A 135 -8.64 3.05 20.90
N ARG A 136 -7.69 2.32 21.51
CA ARG A 136 -7.08 2.64 22.80
C ARG A 136 -5.68 2.03 22.92
N ASP A 137 -4.91 2.54 23.87
CA ASP A 137 -3.61 1.97 24.24
C ASP A 137 -3.83 0.67 25.04
N GLU A 138 -3.25 -0.43 24.58
CA GLU A 138 -3.34 -1.73 25.27
C GLU A 138 -2.17 -2.65 24.91
N ARG A 139 -1.91 -3.66 25.74
CA ARG A 139 -1.03 -4.79 25.39
C ARG A 139 -1.91 -6.01 25.20
N ILE A 140 -1.76 -6.67 24.07
CA ILE A 140 -2.61 -7.80 23.69
C ILE A 140 -1.78 -9.03 23.33
N ARG A 141 -2.44 -10.18 23.30
CA ARG A 141 -1.90 -11.37 22.64
C ARG A 141 -2.27 -11.34 21.17
N PHE A 142 -1.27 -11.58 20.35
CA PHE A 142 -1.36 -11.73 18.90
C PHE A 142 -1.07 -13.19 18.56
N ASN A 143 -1.88 -13.78 17.69
CA ASN A 143 -1.57 -15.07 17.10
C ASN A 143 -0.63 -14.80 15.92
N TYR A 144 0.62 -15.23 16.06
CA TYR A 144 1.64 -15.11 15.04
C TYR A 144 1.83 -16.44 14.31
N TYR A 145 1.80 -16.40 12.99
CA TYR A 145 2.01 -17.55 12.12
C TYR A 145 3.32 -17.38 11.35
N PRO A 146 4.40 -18.06 11.77
CA PRO A 146 5.72 -17.90 11.15
C PRO A 146 5.77 -18.30 9.67
N GLU A 147 4.85 -19.14 9.21
CA GLU A 147 4.80 -19.65 7.84
C GLU A 147 3.83 -18.87 6.92
N ILE A 148 2.96 -18.02 7.51
CA ILE A 148 1.95 -17.23 6.80
C ILE A 148 1.62 -15.95 7.56
N SER A 149 2.56 -15.01 7.62
CA SER A 149 2.46 -13.88 8.53
C SER A 149 1.31 -12.93 8.21
N ILE A 150 0.90 -12.84 6.94
CA ILE A 150 -0.30 -12.11 6.47
C ILE A 150 -1.60 -12.46 7.23
N MET A 151 -1.69 -13.63 7.84
CA MET A 151 -2.87 -14.04 8.63
C MET A 151 -2.75 -13.73 10.13
N SER A 152 -1.63 -13.19 10.57
CA SER A 152 -1.40 -12.88 11.99
C SER A 152 -2.39 -11.83 12.45
N CYS A 153 -3.08 -12.11 13.56
CA CYS A 153 -4.18 -11.28 14.03
C CYS A 153 -4.25 -11.28 15.55
N ARG A 154 -5.04 -10.36 16.10
CA ARG A 154 -5.35 -10.32 17.53
C ARG A 154 -6.08 -11.61 17.95
N THR A 155 -5.73 -12.18 19.10
CA THR A 155 -6.31 -13.47 19.55
C THR A 155 -7.85 -13.43 19.68
N ASP A 156 -8.43 -12.28 20.02
CA ASP A 156 -9.87 -12.07 20.17
C ASP A 156 -10.65 -12.06 18.85
N TYR A 157 -9.96 -11.92 17.71
CA TYR A 157 -10.54 -12.00 16.36
C TYR A 157 -10.11 -13.25 15.58
N ALA A 158 -9.38 -14.17 16.19
CA ALA A 158 -8.88 -15.34 15.46
C ALA A 158 -10.02 -16.28 15.03
N ALA A 159 -10.16 -16.48 13.71
CA ALA A 159 -11.15 -17.36 13.10
C ALA A 159 -10.47 -18.30 12.07
N PHE A 160 -9.66 -19.23 12.58
CA PHE A 160 -8.76 -20.07 11.78
C PHE A 160 -9.46 -20.93 10.71
N ASP A 161 -10.63 -21.50 11.03
CA ASP A 161 -11.35 -22.35 10.07
C ASP A 161 -11.87 -21.55 8.87
N ASN A 162 -12.26 -20.29 9.09
CA ASN A 162 -12.70 -19.39 8.01
C ASN A 162 -11.53 -19.03 7.09
N GLU A 163 -10.36 -18.75 7.66
CA GLU A 163 -9.15 -18.44 6.88
C GLU A 163 -8.70 -19.61 5.99
N LYS A 164 -8.71 -20.84 6.53
CA LYS A 164 -8.40 -22.04 5.73
C LYS A 164 -9.32 -22.19 4.53
N HIS A 165 -10.62 -21.97 4.74
CA HIS A 165 -11.60 -22.03 3.65
C HIS A 165 -11.37 -20.94 2.61
N LEU A 166 -11.02 -19.71 3.04
CA LEU A 166 -10.76 -18.60 2.15
C LEU A 166 -9.55 -18.84 1.25
N ILE A 167 -8.43 -19.29 1.82
CA ILE A 167 -7.22 -19.60 1.05
C ILE A 167 -7.49 -20.76 0.08
N LYS A 168 -8.26 -21.76 0.49
CA LYS A 168 -8.66 -22.87 -0.40
C LYS A 168 -9.46 -22.35 -1.59
N ASN A 169 -10.46 -21.51 -1.36
CA ASN A 169 -11.26 -20.89 -2.42
C ASN A 169 -10.40 -20.04 -3.36
N TYR A 170 -9.45 -19.26 -2.82
CA TYR A 170 -8.50 -18.49 -3.61
C TYR A 170 -7.63 -19.39 -4.51
N ILE A 171 -7.09 -20.49 -3.97
CA ILE A 171 -6.30 -21.46 -4.76
C ILE A 171 -7.15 -22.03 -5.89
N ASP A 172 -8.36 -22.50 -5.57
CA ASP A 172 -9.26 -23.12 -6.54
C ASP A 172 -9.64 -22.14 -7.65
N HIS A 173 -9.88 -20.87 -7.33
CA HIS A 173 -10.17 -19.83 -8.33
C HIS A 173 -8.96 -19.50 -9.21
N GLN A 174 -7.77 -19.34 -8.62
CA GLN A 174 -6.54 -19.08 -9.37
C GLN A 174 -6.15 -20.24 -10.30
N ARG A 175 -6.48 -21.49 -9.95
CA ARG A 175 -6.30 -22.65 -10.85
C ARG A 175 -7.14 -22.54 -12.12
N VAL A 176 -8.32 -21.95 -12.02
CA VAL A 176 -9.30 -21.87 -13.14
C VAL A 176 -9.12 -20.60 -13.97
N SER A 177 -8.90 -19.47 -13.30
CA SER A 177 -8.98 -18.12 -13.91
C SER A 177 -7.67 -17.34 -13.82
N GLY A 178 -6.63 -17.90 -13.21
CA GLY A 178 -5.36 -17.23 -12.97
C GLY A 178 -4.43 -17.17 -14.19
N PRO A 179 -3.42 -16.28 -14.18
CA PRO A 179 -2.36 -16.25 -15.19
C PRO A 179 -1.59 -17.57 -15.29
N GLN A 180 -1.20 -17.97 -16.51
CA GLN A 180 -0.36 -19.16 -16.74
C GLN A 180 0.98 -19.06 -16.00
N GLY A 181 1.49 -20.19 -15.50
CA GLY A 181 2.78 -20.26 -14.80
C GLY A 181 2.73 -20.08 -13.28
N ARG A 182 1.55 -20.17 -12.66
CA ARG A 182 1.35 -20.10 -11.20
C ARG A 182 1.17 -21.47 -10.51
N GLU A 183 1.25 -22.58 -11.24
CA GLU A 183 0.99 -23.94 -10.71
C GLU A 183 1.86 -24.29 -9.49
N ASP A 184 3.18 -24.04 -9.59
CA ASP A 184 4.11 -24.28 -8.49
C ASP A 184 3.80 -23.40 -7.26
N HIS A 185 3.35 -22.16 -7.48
CA HIS A 185 2.94 -21.25 -6.40
C HIS A 185 1.67 -21.76 -5.71
N LEU A 186 0.66 -22.16 -6.47
CA LEU A 186 -0.60 -22.69 -5.93
C LEU A 186 -0.39 -23.98 -5.13
N ALA A 187 0.49 -24.86 -5.61
CA ALA A 187 0.90 -26.05 -4.87
C ALA A 187 1.63 -25.69 -3.55
N ALA A 188 2.45 -24.63 -3.56
CA ALA A 188 3.13 -24.16 -2.34
C ALA A 188 2.15 -23.57 -1.31
N VAL A 189 1.12 -22.82 -1.73
CA VAL A 189 0.07 -22.31 -0.83
C VAL A 189 -0.78 -23.45 -0.26
N GLU A 190 -1.13 -24.45 -1.07
CA GLU A 190 -1.86 -25.65 -0.61
C GLU A 190 -1.06 -26.45 0.43
N ALA A 191 0.26 -26.53 0.27
CA ALA A 191 1.14 -27.17 1.25
C ALA A 191 1.15 -26.44 2.59
N ILE A 192 0.95 -25.11 2.62
CA ILE A 192 0.80 -24.33 3.86
C ILE A 192 -0.49 -24.75 4.58
N LEU A 193 -1.60 -24.92 3.85
CA LEU A 193 -2.88 -25.37 4.42
C LEU A 193 -2.84 -26.78 5.00
N ALA A 194 -2.00 -27.65 4.43
CA ALA A 194 -1.83 -29.04 4.86
C ALA A 194 -0.99 -29.18 6.14
N LYS A 195 -0.19 -28.16 6.50
CA LYS A 195 0.46 -28.12 7.81
C LYS A 195 -0.62 -27.84 8.87
N GLU A 196 -0.60 -28.57 9.99
CA GLU A 196 -1.32 -28.08 11.17
C GLU A 196 -0.78 -26.69 11.49
N PHE A 197 -1.68 -25.69 11.61
CA PHE A 197 -1.28 -24.31 11.87
C PHE A 197 -0.69 -24.24 13.28
N GLU A 198 0.63 -24.46 13.38
CA GLU A 198 1.37 -24.13 14.57
C GLU A 198 1.51 -22.60 14.60
N TYR A 199 0.87 -22.01 15.60
CA TYR A 199 0.95 -20.58 15.85
C TYR A 199 1.58 -20.37 17.22
N ASP A 200 2.33 -19.27 17.33
CA ASP A 200 2.89 -18.83 18.59
C ASP A 200 2.24 -17.51 18.99
N TYR A 201 2.26 -17.19 20.27
CA TYR A 201 1.71 -15.93 20.75
C TYR A 201 2.80 -14.87 20.85
N ARG A 202 2.50 -13.65 20.41
CA ARG A 202 3.31 -12.47 20.69
C ARG A 202 2.53 -11.51 21.57
N THR A 203 3.23 -10.90 22.53
CA THR A 203 2.65 -9.79 23.28
C THR A 203 2.96 -8.51 22.52
N CYS A 204 1.96 -7.98 21.85
CA CYS A 204 2.11 -6.78 21.02
C CYS A 204 1.54 -5.56 21.73
N GLN A 205 2.13 -4.40 21.46
CA GLN A 205 1.61 -3.13 21.91
C GLN A 205 0.68 -2.55 20.85
N LEU A 206 -0.53 -2.18 21.27
CA LEU A 206 -1.44 -1.35 20.50
C LEU A 206 -1.47 0.04 21.09
N ARG A 207 -1.56 1.02 20.21
CA ARG A 207 -1.71 2.43 20.56
C ARG A 207 -2.95 3.00 19.89
N ARG A 208 -3.55 3.99 20.54
CA ARG A 208 -4.66 4.77 19.99
C ARG A 208 -4.21 5.51 18.74
N THR A 209 -4.96 5.40 17.64
CA THR A 209 -4.64 6.03 16.36
C THR A 209 -4.39 7.54 16.51
N SER A 210 -5.28 8.26 17.20
CA SER A 210 -5.13 9.71 17.46
C SER A 210 -3.87 10.11 18.19
N SER A 211 -3.38 9.28 19.11
CA SER A 211 -2.13 9.56 19.81
C SER A 211 -0.96 9.56 18.85
N LEU A 212 -0.94 8.62 17.89
CA LEU A 212 0.14 8.55 16.90
C LEU A 212 0.01 9.64 15.84
N ILE A 213 -1.20 10.03 15.43
CA ILE A 213 -1.41 11.20 14.59
C ILE A 213 -0.83 12.44 15.26
N ALA A 214 -1.12 12.68 16.55
CA ALA A 214 -0.60 13.82 17.29
C ALA A 214 0.93 13.78 17.45
N GLU A 215 1.49 12.61 17.81
CA GLU A 215 2.94 12.41 17.99
C GLU A 215 3.73 12.57 16.69
N SER A 216 3.14 12.19 15.55
CA SER A 216 3.79 12.33 14.24
C SER A 216 3.98 13.79 13.82
N GLY A 217 3.15 14.70 14.33
CA GLY A 217 3.18 16.12 13.98
C GLY A 217 2.88 16.42 12.51
N VAL A 218 2.34 15.45 11.76
CA VAL A 218 2.06 15.63 10.33
C VAL A 218 0.85 16.55 10.13
N PRO A 219 0.90 17.48 9.17
CA PRO A 219 -0.20 18.41 8.92
C PRO A 219 -1.34 17.79 8.09
N VAL A 220 -1.08 16.65 7.44
CA VAL A 220 -2.03 15.94 6.56
C VAL A 220 -1.61 14.47 6.48
N ILE A 221 -2.59 13.59 6.29
CA ILE A 221 -2.41 12.18 5.94
C ILE A 221 -3.07 11.99 4.58
N ASP A 222 -2.25 11.94 3.54
CA ASP A 222 -2.69 11.82 2.15
C ASP A 222 -3.34 10.47 1.87
N LEU A 223 -2.84 9.42 2.54
CA LEU A 223 -3.39 8.08 2.44
C LEU A 223 -3.25 7.35 3.78
N LEU A 224 -4.39 6.92 4.33
CA LEU A 224 -4.46 5.98 5.44
C LEU A 224 -4.78 4.59 4.87
N LYS A 225 -3.77 3.73 4.74
CA LYS A 225 -3.96 2.32 4.40
C LYS A 225 -4.18 1.52 5.67
N ILE A 226 -5.20 0.66 5.69
CA ILE A 226 -5.52 -0.22 6.82
C ILE A 226 -5.70 -1.65 6.34
N ASP A 227 -4.83 -2.55 6.79
CA ASP A 227 -4.92 -3.98 6.53
C ASP A 227 -4.38 -4.73 7.75
N VAL A 228 -5.27 -4.98 8.72
CA VAL A 228 -4.89 -5.40 10.08
C VAL A 228 -5.67 -6.63 10.56
N GLN A 229 -6.24 -7.39 9.62
CA GLN A 229 -6.91 -8.66 9.87
C GLN A 229 -7.98 -8.58 10.98
N ARG A 230 -9.18 -8.13 10.59
CA ARG A 230 -10.39 -8.00 11.43
C ARG A 230 -10.33 -6.93 12.51
N ALA A 231 -9.31 -6.05 12.52
CA ALA A 231 -9.21 -4.96 13.49
C ALA A 231 -9.41 -3.57 12.85
N GLU A 232 -9.92 -3.51 11.61
CA GLU A 232 -9.93 -2.29 10.80
C GLU A 232 -10.80 -1.20 11.44
N LEU A 233 -11.99 -1.59 11.90
CA LEU A 233 -12.91 -0.68 12.58
C LEU A 233 -12.32 -0.14 13.90
N ASP A 234 -11.47 -0.92 14.57
CA ASP A 234 -10.80 -0.48 15.79
C ASP A 234 -9.78 0.63 15.49
N VAL A 235 -9.08 0.56 14.36
CA VAL A 235 -8.18 1.63 13.90
C VAL A 235 -8.95 2.93 13.65
N LEU A 236 -10.08 2.86 12.94
CA LEU A 236 -10.92 4.02 12.64
C LEU A 236 -11.53 4.65 13.91
N ARG A 237 -12.03 3.81 14.83
CA ARG A 237 -12.56 4.27 16.13
C ARG A 237 -11.51 4.90 17.02
N GLY A 238 -10.23 4.67 16.74
CA GLY A 238 -9.12 5.34 17.41
C GLY A 238 -8.88 6.78 16.98
N ILE A 239 -9.57 7.27 15.93
CA ILE A 239 -9.43 8.62 15.39
C ILE A 239 -10.47 9.55 16.02
N ASP A 240 -10.00 10.60 16.67
CA ASP A 240 -10.77 11.69 17.22
C ASP A 240 -11.49 12.46 16.12
N SER A 241 -12.73 12.88 16.39
CA SER A 241 -13.55 13.69 15.48
C SER A 241 -12.81 14.89 14.89
N THR A 242 -11.95 15.54 15.69
CA THR A 242 -11.16 16.73 15.30
C THR A 242 -9.97 16.43 14.39
N GLN A 243 -9.64 15.16 14.15
CA GLN A 243 -8.48 14.77 13.34
C GLN A 243 -8.87 14.17 11.99
N TRP A 244 -10.16 13.92 11.72
CA TRP A 244 -10.59 13.38 10.42
C TRP A 244 -10.26 14.29 9.25
N ASP A 245 -10.25 15.61 9.46
CA ASP A 245 -9.87 16.59 8.43
C ASP A 245 -8.41 16.46 7.98
N LEU A 246 -7.54 15.83 8.79
CA LEU A 246 -6.16 15.54 8.40
C LEU A 246 -6.12 14.43 7.35
N VAL A 247 -7.07 13.48 7.37
CA VAL A 247 -7.09 12.32 6.48
C VAL A 247 -7.81 12.68 5.17
N GLN A 248 -7.10 12.49 4.05
CA GLN A 248 -7.61 12.82 2.72
C GLN A 248 -8.16 11.61 1.97
N GLN A 249 -7.55 10.46 2.16
CA GLN A 249 -7.97 9.20 1.56
C GLN A 249 -7.79 8.04 2.53
N VAL A 250 -8.66 7.04 2.42
CA VAL A 250 -8.56 5.79 3.16
C VAL A 250 -8.69 4.64 2.17
N VAL A 251 -7.81 3.64 2.29
CA VAL A 251 -7.92 2.36 1.57
C VAL A 251 -7.77 1.22 2.56
N MET A 252 -8.68 0.26 2.55
CA MET A 252 -8.65 -0.83 3.53
C MET A 252 -9.28 -2.13 3.02
N GLU A 253 -8.82 -3.26 3.54
CA GLU A 253 -9.51 -4.55 3.44
C GLU A 253 -10.39 -4.74 4.68
N VAL A 254 -11.70 -4.63 4.53
CA VAL A 254 -12.66 -4.84 5.62
C VAL A 254 -13.11 -6.30 5.65
N HIS A 255 -12.93 -6.90 6.82
CA HIS A 255 -13.50 -8.19 7.15
C HIS A 255 -14.95 -8.01 7.64
N ASP A 256 -15.88 -8.71 6.99
CA ASP A 256 -17.32 -8.70 7.23
C ASP A 256 -17.91 -10.10 7.03
N GLU A 257 -17.38 -11.08 7.77
CA GLU A 257 -17.83 -12.46 7.69
C GLU A 257 -19.07 -12.72 8.57
N ASP A 258 -20.03 -13.44 8.00
CA ASP A 258 -21.23 -13.85 8.71
C ASP A 258 -20.91 -14.74 9.93
N GLY A 259 -21.59 -14.46 11.05
CA GLY A 259 -21.45 -15.24 12.28
C GLY A 259 -20.19 -14.95 13.09
N LEU A 260 -19.31 -14.06 12.62
CA LEU A 260 -18.18 -13.53 13.39
C LEU A 260 -18.50 -12.15 14.00
N PRO A 261 -17.68 -11.65 14.96
CA PRO A 261 -17.77 -10.27 15.45
C PRO A 261 -17.59 -9.19 14.37
N THR A 262 -17.20 -9.59 13.16
CA THR A 262 -17.07 -8.76 11.96
C THR A 262 -18.36 -8.59 11.18
N SER A 263 -19.43 -9.35 11.44
CA SER A 263 -20.67 -9.28 10.67
C SER A 263 -21.34 -7.89 10.70
N GLY A 264 -21.73 -7.39 9.53
CA GLY A 264 -22.28 -6.06 9.26
C GLY A 264 -21.25 -4.92 9.21
N ARG A 265 -19.94 -5.23 9.26
CA ARG A 265 -18.90 -4.21 9.47
C ARG A 265 -18.67 -3.28 8.30
N VAL A 266 -18.84 -3.72 7.05
CA VAL A 266 -18.74 -2.82 5.89
C VAL A 266 -19.73 -1.67 6.00
N GLY A 267 -20.96 -1.95 6.43
CA GLY A 267 -21.98 -0.93 6.64
C GLY A 267 -21.56 0.10 7.71
N VAL A 268 -21.01 -0.37 8.83
CA VAL A 268 -20.54 0.51 9.91
C VAL A 268 -19.35 1.36 9.47
N VAL A 269 -18.38 0.76 8.78
CA VAL A 269 -17.20 1.46 8.24
C VAL A 269 -17.64 2.53 7.25
N ARG A 270 -18.54 2.18 6.32
CA ARG A 270 -19.08 3.09 5.32
C ARG A 270 -19.74 4.30 5.97
N SER A 271 -20.68 4.08 6.90
CA SER A 271 -21.38 5.18 7.57
C SER A 271 -20.41 6.09 8.33
N LEU A 272 -19.43 5.50 9.04
CA LEU A 272 -18.42 6.28 9.77
C LEU A 272 -17.60 7.17 8.83
N LEU A 273 -17.17 6.65 7.67
CA LEU A 273 -16.39 7.43 6.70
C LEU A 273 -17.26 8.50 6.01
N GLU A 274 -18.49 8.17 5.61
CA GLU A 274 -19.44 9.13 5.01
C GLU A 274 -19.75 10.29 5.99
N GLU A 275 -19.98 9.99 7.27
CA GLU A 275 -20.21 10.98 8.34
C GLU A 275 -19.00 11.92 8.53
N ASN A 276 -17.79 11.48 8.20
CA ASN A 276 -16.57 12.26 8.28
C ASN A 276 -16.13 12.89 6.94
N GLY A 277 -17.05 12.94 5.96
CA GLY A 277 -16.91 13.75 4.74
C GLY A 277 -16.20 13.07 3.57
N PHE A 278 -16.21 11.74 3.52
CA PHE A 278 -15.64 10.97 2.41
C PHE A 278 -16.71 10.45 1.46
N ASP A 279 -16.39 10.40 0.17
CA ASP A 279 -17.11 9.58 -0.80
C ASP A 279 -16.58 8.14 -0.70
N VAL A 280 -17.44 7.18 -0.38
CA VAL A 280 -17.05 5.78 -0.10
C VAL A 280 -17.46 4.85 -1.23
N THR A 281 -16.49 4.10 -1.74
CA THR A 281 -16.69 2.98 -2.66
C THR A 281 -16.34 1.68 -1.95
N VAL A 282 -17.16 0.67 -2.19
CA VAL A 282 -16.93 -0.69 -1.68
C VAL A 282 -16.91 -1.62 -2.88
N SER A 283 -15.88 -2.44 -2.98
CA SER A 283 -15.79 -3.51 -3.98
C SER A 283 -15.45 -4.84 -3.32
N GLU A 284 -15.94 -5.91 -3.94
CA GLU A 284 -15.58 -7.27 -3.61
C GLU A 284 -14.79 -7.84 -4.79
N SER A 285 -13.68 -8.52 -4.52
CA SER A 285 -12.94 -9.20 -5.57
C SER A 285 -13.77 -10.37 -6.09
N GLU A 286 -13.87 -10.54 -7.41
CA GLU A 286 -14.57 -11.69 -8.01
C GLU A 286 -14.06 -13.03 -7.45
N ILE A 287 -12.77 -13.09 -7.14
CA ILE A 287 -12.05 -14.25 -6.56
C ILE A 287 -12.49 -14.54 -5.12
N LEU A 288 -12.90 -13.52 -4.37
CA LEU A 288 -13.25 -13.59 -2.96
C LEU A 288 -14.76 -13.42 -2.72
N THR A 289 -15.58 -13.52 -3.78
CA THR A 289 -17.03 -13.38 -3.67
C THR A 289 -17.59 -14.34 -2.62
N GLY A 290 -18.25 -13.80 -1.60
CA GLY A 290 -18.84 -14.56 -0.49
C GLY A 290 -17.84 -14.96 0.60
N ALA A 291 -16.60 -14.49 0.54
CA ALA A 291 -15.58 -14.75 1.56
C ALA A 291 -15.62 -13.74 2.72
N GLY A 292 -16.48 -12.72 2.65
CA GLY A 292 -16.62 -11.69 3.67
C GLY A 292 -15.42 -10.74 3.71
N ARG A 293 -14.75 -10.52 2.57
CA ARG A 293 -13.63 -9.57 2.44
C ARG A 293 -13.94 -8.53 1.39
N PHE A 294 -13.87 -7.27 1.78
CA PHE A 294 -14.25 -6.15 0.94
C PHE A 294 -13.15 -5.12 0.89
N ALA A 295 -12.80 -4.66 -0.31
CA ALA A 295 -11.98 -3.47 -0.45
C ALA A 295 -12.87 -2.24 -0.25
N VAL A 296 -12.47 -1.35 0.65
CA VAL A 296 -13.14 -0.07 0.90
C VAL A 296 -12.17 1.04 0.56
N GLN A 297 -12.59 1.91 -0.37
CA GLN A 297 -11.89 3.14 -0.70
C GLN A 297 -12.76 4.33 -0.30
N ALA A 298 -12.16 5.32 0.34
CA ALA A 298 -12.85 6.53 0.76
C ALA A 298 -11.99 7.74 0.42
N ILE A 299 -12.55 8.68 -0.33
CA ILE A 299 -11.82 9.86 -0.81
C ILE A 299 -12.56 11.10 -0.37
N ARG A 300 -11.85 12.03 0.27
CA ARG A 300 -12.40 13.34 0.61
C ARG A 300 -12.57 14.14 -0.69
N PRO A 301 -13.78 14.62 -1.04
CA PRO A 301 -14.00 15.32 -2.31
C PRO A 301 -13.10 16.54 -2.52
N SER A 302 -12.76 17.25 -1.43
CA SER A 302 -11.87 18.41 -1.47
C SER A 302 -10.43 18.06 -1.87
N TYR A 303 -10.00 16.81 -1.72
CA TYR A 303 -8.64 16.39 -2.08
C TYR A 303 -8.39 16.44 -3.60
N ALA A 304 -9.44 16.42 -4.42
CA ALA A 304 -9.33 16.63 -5.87
C ALA A 304 -8.73 18.01 -6.19
N ALA A 305 -8.99 19.03 -5.36
CA ALA A 305 -8.51 20.39 -5.54
C ALA A 305 -7.08 20.63 -5.01
N ASP A 306 -6.42 19.63 -4.42
CA ASP A 306 -5.05 19.77 -3.96
C ASP A 306 -4.11 20.08 -5.15
N PRO A 307 -3.29 21.15 -5.07
CA PRO A 307 -2.46 21.60 -6.18
C PRO A 307 -1.21 20.74 -6.40
N ARG A 308 -0.84 19.86 -5.45
CA ARG A 308 0.32 18.96 -5.61
C ARG A 308 0.03 17.98 -6.75
N PRO A 309 0.99 17.76 -7.67
CA PRO A 309 0.77 16.86 -8.79
C PRO A 309 0.52 15.43 -8.31
N VAL A 310 -0.41 14.74 -8.97
CA VAL A 310 -0.58 13.29 -8.82
C VAL A 310 0.61 12.62 -9.49
N VAL A 311 1.40 11.88 -8.71
CA VAL A 311 2.56 11.14 -9.21
C VAL A 311 2.26 9.65 -9.32
N ALA A 312 1.29 9.14 -8.57
CA ALA A 312 0.81 7.77 -8.72
C ALA A 312 -0.70 7.63 -8.70
N ALA A 313 -1.22 6.79 -9.60
CA ALA A 313 -2.61 6.37 -9.72
C ALA A 313 -2.65 4.99 -10.40
N LEU A 314 -3.78 4.29 -10.32
CA LEU A 314 -3.98 3.01 -11.01
C LEU A 314 -3.63 3.11 -12.51
N GLY A 315 -2.83 2.16 -13.00
CA GLY A 315 -2.41 2.06 -14.39
C GLY A 315 -1.19 2.91 -14.76
N ASN A 316 -0.69 3.76 -13.85
CA ASN A 316 0.48 4.60 -14.13
C ASN A 316 1.79 3.82 -14.26
N ALA A 317 1.83 2.51 -13.92
CA ALA A 317 3.00 1.65 -14.06
C ALA A 317 3.29 1.12 -15.48
N GLY A 318 2.57 1.63 -16.48
CA GLY A 318 2.71 1.22 -17.88
C GLY A 318 4.07 1.59 -18.51
N GLU A 319 4.32 1.01 -19.69
CA GLU A 319 5.51 1.29 -20.51
C GLU A 319 5.55 2.79 -20.86
N LEU A 320 6.62 3.48 -20.47
CA LEU A 320 6.79 4.89 -20.80
C LEU A 320 7.18 5.06 -22.26
N ASP A 321 6.61 6.08 -22.90
CA ASP A 321 7.00 6.54 -24.23
C ASP A 321 7.55 7.97 -24.15
N GLY A 322 8.81 8.15 -24.54
CA GLY A 322 9.47 9.46 -24.58
C GLY A 322 8.75 10.46 -25.48
N ALA A 323 8.09 10.02 -26.56
CA ALA A 323 7.32 10.90 -27.44
C ALA A 323 6.04 11.40 -26.75
N ALA A 324 5.31 10.52 -26.05
CA ALA A 324 4.15 10.90 -25.24
C ALA A 324 4.54 11.89 -24.12
N ILE A 325 5.66 11.66 -23.43
CA ILE A 325 6.18 12.57 -22.41
C ILE A 325 6.54 13.93 -23.01
N MET A 326 7.18 13.95 -24.18
CA MET A 326 7.51 15.19 -24.88
C MET A 326 6.25 15.96 -25.32
N ALA A 327 5.20 15.25 -25.75
CA ALA A 327 3.91 15.87 -26.08
C ALA A 327 3.27 16.53 -24.85
N TRP A 328 3.25 15.80 -23.72
CA TRP A 328 2.76 16.33 -22.45
C TRP A 328 3.56 17.53 -21.94
N LEU A 329 4.91 17.51 -22.08
CA LEU A 329 5.75 18.64 -21.67
C LEU A 329 5.44 19.93 -22.43
N LYS A 330 5.05 19.85 -23.71
CA LYS A 330 4.66 21.04 -24.50
C LYS A 330 3.44 21.76 -23.93
N GLU A 331 2.61 21.04 -23.19
CA GLU A 331 1.40 21.58 -22.54
C GLU A 331 1.66 21.99 -21.08
N ASN A 332 2.73 21.47 -20.46
CA ASN A 332 2.93 21.54 -19.01
C ASN A 332 4.26 22.19 -18.57
N SER A 333 5.09 22.66 -19.52
CA SER A 333 6.40 23.26 -19.24
C SER A 333 6.70 24.46 -20.15
N ASP A 334 7.32 25.49 -19.57
CA ASP A 334 7.82 26.66 -20.31
C ASP A 334 9.16 26.40 -21.01
N GLU A 335 9.90 25.37 -20.58
CA GLU A 335 11.18 24.93 -21.14
C GLU A 335 11.06 23.47 -21.56
N LEU A 336 11.60 23.12 -22.73
CA LEU A 336 11.51 21.78 -23.30
C LEU A 336 12.90 21.19 -23.49
N PRO A 337 13.10 19.89 -23.20
CA PRO A 337 14.29 19.20 -23.64
C PRO A 337 14.23 18.95 -25.15
N ASP A 338 15.38 18.85 -25.80
CA ASP A 338 15.48 18.46 -27.21
C ASP A 338 15.11 16.98 -27.41
N ALA A 339 15.29 16.15 -26.38
CA ALA A 339 14.93 14.74 -26.39
C ALA A 339 14.53 14.26 -24.99
N VAL A 340 13.54 13.37 -24.94
CA VAL A 340 13.23 12.55 -23.76
C VAL A 340 13.55 11.11 -24.11
N THR A 341 14.37 10.45 -23.30
CA THR A 341 14.73 9.04 -23.47
C THR A 341 14.36 8.26 -22.22
N VAL A 342 13.59 7.20 -22.40
CA VAL A 342 13.29 6.23 -21.33
C VAL A 342 14.51 5.33 -21.16
N VAL A 343 15.04 5.26 -19.94
CA VAL A 343 16.26 4.52 -19.60
C VAL A 343 16.00 3.53 -18.48
N SER A 344 16.83 2.48 -18.37
CA SER A 344 16.77 1.51 -17.26
C SER A 344 17.62 1.90 -16.05
N SER A 345 18.42 2.97 -16.14
CA SER A 345 19.20 3.56 -15.03
C SER A 345 19.58 5.03 -15.34
N LEU A 346 19.75 5.86 -14.30
CA LEU A 346 20.01 7.32 -14.42
C LEU A 346 21.44 7.76 -14.10
#